data_AF-A0A4Y2NQQ8-F1
#
_entry.id   AF-A0A4Y2NQQ8-F1
#
_cell.length_a   1.000
_cell.length_b   1.000
_cell.length_c   1.000
_cell.angle_alpha   90.00
_cell.angle_beta   90.00
_cell.angle_gamma   90.00
#
_symmetry.space_group_name_H-M   'P 1'
#
loop_
_entity.id
_entity.type
_entity.pdbx_description
1 polymer ?
#
loop_
_entity_poly.entity_id
_entity_poly.type
_entity_poly.pdbx_seq_one_letter_code
_entity_poly.pdbx_strand_id
1 'polypeptide(L)' 'MVGKSDSPQDLGVMPCAISWLFRLIYEQRQKTGARFSVRVSALELSGRSETLRDLLSEYAAGISCCLNVDYKMA' A
#
# COMPACT_ATOMS: atom_id res chain seq x y z
N MET A 1 -5.64 4.75 11.87
CA MET A 1 -5.07 3.73 10.95
C MET A 1 -4.04 4.33 10.00
N VAL A 2 -4.37 5.39 9.25
CA VAL A 2 -3.42 6.07 8.35
C VAL A 2 -2.52 7.08 9.08
N GLY A 3 -3.05 7.78 10.08
CA GLY A 3 -2.30 8.83 10.81
C GLY A 3 -2.33 10.18 10.09
N LYS A 4 -1.43 11.08 10.45
CA LYS A 4 -1.20 12.37 9.75
C LYS A 4 0.17 12.34 9.09
N SER A 5 0.33 13.12 8.03
CA SER A 5 1.59 13.22 7.27
C SER A 5 2.50 14.36 7.73
N ASP A 6 2.20 15.00 8.86
CA ASP A 6 2.93 16.17 9.36
C ASP A 6 4.34 15.80 9.86
N SER A 7 4.50 14.60 10.44
CA SER A 7 5.78 14.06 10.89
C SER A 7 5.82 12.52 10.81
N PRO A 8 7.01 11.89 10.78
CA PRO A 8 7.14 10.44 10.83
C PRO A 8 6.53 9.81 12.09
N GLN A 9 6.50 10.54 13.20
CA GLN A 9 5.91 10.10 14.46
C GLN A 9 4.38 10.10 14.44
N ASP A 10 3.78 10.88 13.55
CA ASP A 10 2.32 10.98 13.38
C ASP A 10 1.77 9.98 12.36
N LEU A 11 2.65 9.25 11.67
CA LEU A 11 2.27 8.21 10.73
C LEU A 11 1.57 7.05 11.46
N GLY A 12 0.46 6.62 10.89
CA GLY A 12 -0.31 5.51 11.42
C GLY A 12 0.32 4.15 11.15
N VAL A 13 -0.31 3.12 11.68
CA VAL A 13 0.16 1.72 11.52
C VAL A 13 0.22 1.29 10.06
N MET A 14 -0.68 1.77 9.20
CA MET A 14 -0.71 1.43 7.77
C MET A 14 0.60 1.82 7.04
N PRO A 15 0.99 3.10 6.95
CA PRO A 15 2.25 3.48 6.27
C PRO A 15 3.50 2.86 6.92
N CYS A 16 3.49 2.66 8.25
CA CYS A 16 4.58 1.99 8.96
C CYS A 16 4.73 0.51 8.57
N ALA A 17 3.63 -0.25 8.51
CA ALA A 17 3.65 -1.67 8.13
C ALA A 17 4.10 -1.87 6.68
N ILE A 18 3.63 -1.03 5.77
CA ILE A 18 4.04 -1.05 4.35
C ILE A 18 5.55 -0.81 4.24
N SER A 19 6.07 0.19 4.95
CA SER A 19 7.50 0.51 4.94
C SER A 19 8.35 -0.67 5.44
N TRP A 20 7.93 -1.32 6.53
CA TRP A 20 8.60 -2.51 7.05
C TRP A 20 8.55 -3.69 6.08
N LEU A 21 7.39 -3.95 5.46
CA LEU A 21 7.24 -5.01 4.46
C LEU A 21 8.23 -4.83 3.30
N PHE A 22 8.32 -3.62 2.74
CA PHE A 22 9.25 -3.35 1.64
C PHE A 22 10.71 -3.44 2.07
N ARG A 23 11.04 -3.05 3.32
CA ARG A 23 12.39 -3.25 3.87
C ARG A 23 12.75 -4.74 3.91
N LEU A 24 11.85 -5.58 4.43
CA LEU A 24 12.06 -7.03 4.49
C LEU A 24 12.15 -7.68 3.11
N ILE A 25 11.31 -7.26 2.16
CA ILE A 25 11.38 -7.71 0.76
C ILE A 25 12.73 -7.35 0.15
N TYR A 26 13.22 -6.13 0.40
CA TYR A 26 14.52 -5.68 -0.09
C TYR A 26 15.65 -6.51 0.49
N GLU A 27 15.68 -6.71 1.81
CA GLU A 27 16.67 -7.55 2.50
C GLU A 27 16.64 -8.99 1.97
N GLN A 28 15.45 -9.56 1.77
CA GLN A 28 15.30 -10.92 1.28
C GLN A 28 15.73 -11.06 -0.19
N ARG A 29 15.40 -10.06 -1.03
CA ARG A 29 15.85 -10.00 -2.42
C ARG A 29 17.38 -9.99 -2.50
N GLN A 30 18.07 -9.26 -1.62
CA GLN A 30 19.53 -9.23 -1.59
C GLN A 30 20.13 -10.58 -1.17
N LYS A 31 19.49 -11.30 -0.25
CA LYS A 31 19.96 -12.60 0.26
C LYS A 31 19.74 -13.74 -0.73
N THR A 32 18.59 -13.79 -1.39
CA THR A 32 18.15 -14.97 -2.17
C THR A 32 18.08 -14.74 -3.68
N GLY A 33 18.18 -13.49 -4.13
CA GLY A 33 17.96 -13.13 -5.54
C GLY A 33 16.50 -13.29 -6.00
N ALA A 34 15.56 -13.60 -5.09
CA ALA A 34 14.17 -13.85 -5.43
C ALA A 34 13.47 -12.59 -5.95
N ARG A 35 12.54 -12.78 -6.90
CA ARG A 35 11.68 -11.72 -7.43
C ARG A 35 10.39 -11.69 -6.62
N PHE A 36 10.08 -10.53 -6.06
CA PHE A 36 8.86 -10.30 -5.30
C PHE A 36 7.89 -9.43 -6.10
N SER A 37 6.60 -9.72 -5.97
CA SER A 37 5.52 -8.89 -6.49
C SER A 37 4.50 -8.71 -5.38
N VAL A 38 4.16 -7.46 -5.09
CA VAL A 38 3.14 -7.10 -4.09
C VAL A 38 1.91 -6.62 -4.84
N ARG A 39 0.73 -7.10 -4.43
CA ARG A 39 -0.57 -6.65 -4.95
C ARG A 39 -1.39 -6.08 -3.81
N VAL A 40 -2.22 -5.11 -4.10
CA VAL A 40 -3.07 -4.43 -3.13
C VAL A 40 -4.49 -4.39 -3.66
N SER A 41 -5.45 -4.59 -2.77
CA SER A 41 -6.88 -4.40 -3.00
C SER A 41 -7.42 -3.54 -1.86
N ALA A 42 -8.33 -2.61 -2.16
CA ALA A 42 -9.05 -1.86 -1.14
C ALA A 42 -10.54 -1.87 -1.47
N LEU A 43 -11.34 -2.32 -0.50
CA LEU A 43 -12.78 -2.49 -0.65
C LEU A 43 -13.46 -1.69 0.45
N GLU A 44 -14.57 -1.04 0.11
CA GLU A 44 -15.50 -0.44 1.06
C GLU A 44 -16.71 -1.35 1.20
N LEU A 45 -17.14 -1.56 2.45
CA LEU A 45 -18.42 -2.17 2.78
C LEU A 45 -19.33 -1.10 3.36
N SER A 46 -20.48 -0.88 2.74
CA SER A 46 -21.39 0.20 3.12
C SER A 46 -22.84 -0.25 3.25
N GLY A 47 -23.52 0.36 4.23
CA GLY A 47 -24.95 0.20 4.47
C GLY A 47 -25.36 -1.12 5.12
N ARG A 48 -26.65 -1.22 5.49
CA ARG A 48 -27.24 -2.46 6.05
C ARG A 48 -27.38 -3.59 5.02
N SER A 49 -27.32 -3.24 3.74
CA SER A 49 -27.36 -4.20 2.62
C SER A 49 -25.97 -4.73 2.27
N GLU A 50 -24.93 -4.40 3.04
CA GLU A 50 -23.56 -4.88 2.86
C GLU A 50 -23.03 -4.71 1.42
N THR A 51 -23.29 -3.53 0.85
CA THR A 51 -22.84 -3.22 -0.51
C THR A 51 -21.31 -3.13 -0.53
N LEU A 52 -20.67 -3.92 -1.41
CA LEU A 52 -19.23 -4.00 -1.54
C LEU A 52 -18.78 -3.19 -2.77
N ARG A 53 -17.91 -2.21 -2.54
CA ARG A 53 -17.37 -1.34 -3.58
C ARG A 53 -15.86 -1.43 -3.62
N ASP A 54 -15.29 -1.68 -4.80
CA ASP A 54 -13.85 -1.63 -5.01
C ASP A 54 -13.36 -0.19 -5.16
N LEU A 55 -12.55 0.25 -4.21
CA LEU A 55 -11.96 1.59 -4.15
C LEU A 55 -10.79 1.76 -5.12
N LEU A 56 -10.19 0.68 -5.60
CA LEU A 56 -9.06 0.69 -6.55
C LEU A 56 -9.48 0.31 -7.97
N SER A 57 -10.79 0.15 -8.22
CA SER A 57 -11.33 -0.26 -9.53
C SER A 57 -10.86 0.62 -10.69
N GLU A 58 -10.79 1.93 -10.50
CA GLU A 58 -10.28 2.88 -11.51
C GLU A 58 -8.78 2.72 -11.79
N TYR A 59 -7.99 2.38 -10.76
CA TYR A 59 -6.56 2.10 -10.90
C TYR A 59 -6.33 0.77 -11.60
N ALA A 60 -7.10 -0.26 -11.25
CA ALA A 60 -7.04 -1.59 -11.88
C ALA A 60 -7.44 -1.54 -13.36
N ALA A 61 -8.39 -0.66 -13.73
CA ALA A 61 -8.82 -0.43 -15.10
C ALA A 61 -7.86 0.44 -15.93
N GLY A 62 -6.78 0.97 -15.32
CA GLY A 62 -5.81 1.84 -15.99
C GLY A 62 -6.34 3.25 -16.29
N ILE A 63 -7.42 3.66 -15.62
CA ILE A 63 -8.09 4.96 -15.81
C ILE A 63 -7.37 6.07 -15.04
N SER A 64 -6.74 5.72 -13.90
CA SER A 64 -5.89 6.63 -13.11
C SER A 64 -4.43 6.16 -13.14
N CYS A 65 -3.66 6.65 -14.10
CA CYS A 65 -2.22 6.42 -14.18
C CYS A 65 -1.46 7.39 -13.27
N CYS A 66 -1.45 7.16 -11.95
CA CYS A 66 -0.54 7.83 -11.00
C CYS A 66 -0.38 7.00 -9.71
N LEU A 67 0.35 5.90 -9.75
CA LEU A 67 0.97 5.34 -8.54
C LEU A 67 2.46 5.09 -8.82
N ASN A 68 3.20 6.17 -9.05
CA ASN A 68 4.65 6.14 -8.83
C ASN A 68 4.86 6.11 -7.32
N VAL A 69 5.05 4.91 -6.79
CA VAL A 69 5.45 4.70 -5.41
C VAL A 69 6.96 4.96 -5.32
N ASP A 70 7.36 6.23 -5.46
CA ASP A 70 8.72 6.68 -5.16
C ASP A 70 8.89 6.77 -3.63
N TYR A 71 8.96 5.62 -2.95
CA TYR A 71 9.48 5.57 -1.58
C TYR A 71 10.98 5.81 -1.64
N LYS A 72 11.38 7.08 -1.56
CA LYS A 72 12.76 7.48 -1.30
C LYS A 72 13.06 7.12 0.16
N MET A 73 13.63 5.93 0.37
CA MET A 73 14.26 5.55 1.64
C MET A 73 15.35 6.59 1.94
N ALA A 74 15.07 7.49 2.88
CA ALA A 74 16.05 8.36 3.52
C ALA A 74 16.05 8.01 5.01
#